data_AF-A0A0D3JHN2-F1
#
_entry.id   AF-A0A0D3JHN2-F1
#
_cell.length_a   1.000
_cell.length_b   1.000
_cell.length_c   1.000
_cell.angle_alpha   90.00
_cell.angle_beta   90.00
_cell.angle_gamma   90.00
#
_symmetry.space_group_name_H-M   'P 1'
#
loop_
_entity.id
_entity.type
_entity.pdbx_description
1 polymer ?
#
loop_
_entity_poly.entity_id
_entity_poly.type
_entity_poly.pdbx_seq_one_letter_code
_entity_poly.pdbx_strand_id
1 'polypeptide(L)'
;MGVSTLEPGREAPSRRPACAFGKLNYFAGKKAAQRGKDALFPDVDFCANPGAICQPEYPELRWFSGLNDVQPYDVRGERYLDVLQAWVDNGMDPSDHSLVDFASGVVNRGCHDAPFEGVGGADPCGNGEIHAWEERRLNFKHIWGVLSPLLPTRRRSLLLS
;
A
#
# COMPACT_ATOMS: atom_id res chain seq x y z
N MET A 1 8.58 -23.74 -57.67
CA MET A 1 7.20 -23.37 -57.32
C MET A 1 6.74 -24.27 -56.19
N GLY A 2 6.24 -23.68 -55.11
CA GLY A 2 5.85 -24.40 -53.89
C GLY A 2 5.88 -23.44 -52.71
N VAL A 3 4.92 -22.52 -52.66
CA VAL A 3 4.70 -21.63 -51.52
C VAL A 3 3.84 -22.40 -50.52
N SER A 4 4.40 -22.76 -49.37
CA SER A 4 3.62 -23.14 -48.19
C SER A 4 3.55 -21.93 -47.26
N THR A 5 2.32 -21.51 -47.01
CA THR A 5 1.89 -20.44 -46.11
C THR A 5 2.37 -20.70 -44.68
N LEU A 6 3.26 -19.85 -44.17
CA LEU A 6 3.53 -19.71 -42.74
C LEU A 6 2.50 -18.71 -42.18
N GLU A 7 1.53 -19.23 -41.43
CA GLU A 7 0.64 -18.45 -40.59
C GLU A 7 1.46 -17.51 -39.69
N PRO A 8 1.08 -16.23 -39.53
CA PRO A 8 1.81 -15.32 -38.66
C PRO A 8 1.71 -15.84 -37.22
N GLY A 9 2.87 -16.24 -36.69
CA GLY A 9 3.04 -16.64 -35.32
C GLY A 9 2.47 -15.57 -34.39
N ARG A 10 1.54 -16.02 -33.54
CA ARG A 10 1.04 -15.35 -32.35
C ARG A 10 2.18 -14.57 -31.69
N GLU A 11 2.14 -13.25 -31.84
CA GLU A 11 3.02 -12.35 -31.11
C GLU A 11 2.93 -12.70 -29.63
N ALA A 12 4.08 -13.05 -29.04
CA ALA A 12 4.17 -13.19 -27.59
C ALA A 12 3.65 -11.89 -26.97
N PRO A 13 2.71 -11.92 -26.00
CA PRO A 13 2.24 -10.70 -25.37
C PRO A 13 3.45 -9.96 -24.84
N SER A 14 3.66 -8.75 -25.35
CA SER A 14 4.68 -7.81 -24.86
C SER A 14 4.66 -7.86 -23.33
N ARG A 15 5.70 -8.45 -22.73
CA ARG A 15 5.93 -8.41 -21.28
C ARG A 15 6.31 -6.97 -20.92
N ARG A 16 5.36 -6.05 -21.08
CA ARG A 16 5.44 -4.78 -20.37
C ARG A 16 5.47 -5.15 -18.89
N PRO A 17 6.41 -4.62 -18.09
CA PRO A 17 6.35 -4.81 -16.65
C PRO A 17 4.94 -4.47 -16.19
N ALA A 18 4.37 -5.30 -15.32
CA ALA A 18 3.07 -5.00 -14.73
C ALA A 18 3.14 -3.58 -14.16
N CYS A 19 2.27 -2.70 -14.64
CA CYS A 19 2.20 -1.32 -14.17
C CYS A 19 2.16 -1.31 -12.64
N ALA A 20 3.12 -0.65 -11.99
CA ALA A 20 3.20 -0.58 -10.52
C ALA A 20 1.90 0.00 -9.93
N PHE A 21 1.34 1.01 -10.60
CA PHE A 21 0.05 1.61 -10.26
C PHE A 21 -1.15 0.90 -10.89
N GLY A 22 -0.98 -0.34 -11.35
CA GLY A 22 -2.01 -1.11 -12.04
C GLY A 22 -3.24 -1.36 -11.17
N LYS A 23 -3.01 -1.66 -9.88
CA LYS A 23 -4.09 -1.80 -8.88
C LYS A 23 -4.81 -0.47 -8.67
N LEU A 24 -4.07 0.61 -8.43
CA LEU A 24 -4.63 1.96 -8.27
C LEU A 24 -5.49 2.36 -9.48
N ASN A 25 -4.99 2.14 -10.69
CA ASN A 25 -5.71 2.41 -11.93
C ASN A 25 -6.96 1.54 -12.08
N TYR A 26 -6.89 0.28 -11.65
CA TYR A 26 -8.00 -0.68 -11.73
C TYR A 26 -9.16 -0.35 -10.79
N PHE A 27 -8.89 0.21 -9.61
CA PHE A 27 -9.90 0.48 -8.58
C PHE A 27 -10.37 1.93 -8.56
N ALA A 28 -9.53 2.91 -8.89
CA ALA A 28 -9.88 4.32 -8.76
C ALA A 28 -9.54 5.19 -9.97
N GLY A 29 -8.73 4.70 -10.90
CA GLY A 29 -8.34 5.46 -12.11
C GLY A 29 -9.21 5.21 -13.32
N LYS A 30 -8.68 5.59 -14.48
CA LYS A 30 -9.32 5.46 -15.80
C LYS A 30 -9.77 4.03 -16.11
N LYS A 31 -9.02 3.01 -15.66
CA LYS A 31 -9.43 1.61 -15.86
C LYS A 31 -10.66 1.23 -15.02
N ALA A 32 -10.88 1.85 -13.85
CA ALA A 32 -12.11 1.66 -13.09
C ALA A 32 -13.32 2.27 -13.81
N ALA A 33 -13.18 3.50 -14.33
CA ALA A 33 -14.23 4.18 -15.10
C ALA A 33 -14.61 3.41 -16.38
N GLN A 34 -13.62 2.92 -17.13
CA GLN A 34 -13.84 2.09 -18.32
C GLN A 34 -14.59 0.79 -18.04
N ARG A 35 -14.49 0.28 -16.81
CA ARG A 35 -15.22 -0.92 -16.34
C ARG A 35 -16.62 -0.58 -15.82
N GLY A 36 -17.07 0.67 -15.97
CA GLY A 36 -18.37 1.14 -15.48
C GLY A 36 -18.46 1.19 -13.96
N LYS A 37 -17.33 1.34 -13.26
CA LYS A 37 -17.31 1.58 -11.81
C LYS A 37 -17.30 3.08 -11.54
N ASP A 38 -17.89 3.46 -10.41
CA ASP A 38 -17.79 4.81 -9.90
C ASP A 38 -16.35 5.05 -9.41
N ALA A 39 -15.55 5.68 -10.28
CA ALA A 39 -14.12 5.86 -10.08
C ALA A 39 -13.86 7.24 -9.48
N LEU A 40 -13.04 7.31 -8.43
CA LEU A 40 -12.67 8.60 -7.82
C LEU A 40 -11.89 9.51 -8.79
N PHE A 41 -11.11 8.92 -9.71
CA PHE A 41 -10.26 9.63 -10.67
C PHE A 41 -10.50 9.10 -12.08
N PRO A 42 -11.70 9.32 -12.65
CA PRO A 42 -12.14 8.64 -13.86
C PRO A 42 -11.29 8.99 -15.09
N ASP A 43 -10.64 10.17 -15.08
CA ASP A 43 -9.84 10.65 -16.19
C ASP A 43 -8.34 10.36 -16.04
N VAL A 44 -7.90 9.91 -14.86
CA VAL A 44 -6.48 9.73 -14.54
C VAL A 44 -6.05 8.30 -14.87
N ASP A 45 -5.17 8.16 -15.86
CA ASP A 45 -4.52 6.89 -16.18
C ASP A 45 -3.17 6.80 -15.46
N PHE A 46 -3.15 6.17 -14.27
CA PHE A 46 -1.93 6.03 -13.47
C PHE A 46 -0.86 5.16 -14.13
N CYS A 47 -1.21 4.37 -15.14
CA CYS A 47 -0.24 3.57 -15.88
C CYS A 47 0.42 4.36 -17.01
N ALA A 48 -0.30 5.33 -17.59
CA ALA A 48 0.25 6.24 -18.58
C ALA A 48 0.96 7.44 -17.93
N ASN A 49 0.44 7.94 -16.81
CA ASN A 49 0.97 9.07 -16.07
C ASN A 49 1.03 8.77 -14.55
N PRO A 50 2.04 8.02 -14.08
CA PRO A 50 2.24 7.79 -12.64
C PRO A 50 2.49 9.09 -11.86
N GLY A 51 2.99 10.14 -12.52
CA GLY A 51 3.26 11.45 -11.92
C GLY A 51 2.00 12.20 -11.48
N ALA A 52 0.81 11.77 -11.89
CA ALA A 52 -0.46 12.35 -11.46
C ALA A 52 -0.66 12.31 -9.93
N ILE A 53 -0.01 11.38 -9.24
CA ILE A 53 -0.05 11.31 -7.77
C ILE A 53 0.64 12.53 -7.13
N CYS A 54 1.65 13.09 -7.80
CA CYS A 54 2.41 14.24 -7.29
C CYS A 54 1.81 15.59 -7.71
N GLN A 55 0.79 15.60 -8.56
CA GLN A 55 0.19 16.80 -9.12
C GLN A 55 -0.66 17.56 -8.08
N PRO A 56 -0.56 18.89 -8.01
CA PRO A 56 -1.36 19.70 -7.09
C PRO A 56 -2.86 19.68 -7.43
N GLU A 57 -3.23 19.28 -8.64
CA GLU A 57 -4.61 19.18 -9.10
C GLU A 57 -5.43 18.13 -8.34
N TYR A 58 -4.76 17.14 -7.71
CA TYR A 58 -5.39 16.05 -6.97
C TYR A 58 -4.62 15.77 -5.66
N PRO A 59 -4.66 16.68 -4.67
CA PRO A 59 -3.88 16.56 -3.45
C PRO A 59 -4.21 15.29 -2.64
N GLU A 60 -5.43 14.79 -2.74
CA GLU A 60 -5.92 13.56 -2.13
C GLU A 60 -5.28 12.28 -2.69
N LEU A 61 -4.78 12.29 -3.93
CA LEU A 61 -4.18 11.12 -4.58
C LEU A 61 -2.95 10.61 -3.84
N ARG A 62 -2.20 11.52 -3.21
CA ARG A 62 -1.01 11.19 -2.43
C ARG A 62 -1.32 10.28 -1.26
N TRP A 63 -2.50 10.45 -0.66
CA TRP A 63 -2.95 9.67 0.49
C TRP A 63 -3.59 8.35 0.06
N PHE A 64 -4.33 8.37 -1.04
CA PHE A 64 -5.06 7.22 -1.54
C PHE A 64 -4.15 6.13 -2.13
N SER A 65 -2.99 6.49 -2.68
CA SER A 65 -2.02 5.53 -3.21
C SER A 65 -1.47 4.61 -2.10
N GLY A 66 -1.07 5.17 -0.95
CA GLY A 66 -0.51 4.40 0.16
C GLY A 66 -1.52 3.45 0.84
N LEU A 67 -2.78 3.87 1.00
CA LEU A 67 -3.81 3.05 1.65
C LEU A 67 -4.19 1.81 0.82
N ASN A 68 -4.19 1.92 -0.51
CA ASN A 68 -4.53 0.79 -1.39
C ASN A 68 -3.50 -0.33 -1.40
N ASP A 69 -2.26 -0.06 -1.04
CA ASP A 69 -1.21 -1.08 -1.02
C ASP A 69 -1.27 -1.92 0.27
N VAL A 70 -1.72 -1.32 1.38
CA VAL A 70 -1.67 -1.94 2.70
C VAL A 70 -2.97 -2.63 3.09
N GLN A 71 -4.13 -1.99 2.86
CA GLN A 71 -5.42 -2.54 3.33
C GLN A 71 -5.77 -3.94 2.80
N PRO A 72 -5.53 -4.28 1.51
CA PRO A 72 -5.84 -5.62 1.00
C PRO A 72 -4.72 -6.64 1.27
N TYR A 73 -3.71 -6.29 2.07
CA TYR A 73 -2.59 -7.19 2.36
C TYR A 73 -3.07 -8.41 3.16
N ASP A 74 -2.86 -9.59 2.58
CA ASP A 74 -3.17 -10.90 3.15
C ASP A 74 -2.13 -11.89 2.61
N VAL A 75 -1.05 -12.09 3.36
CA VAL A 75 0.09 -12.90 2.94
C VAL A 75 0.62 -13.67 4.14
N ARG A 76 0.87 -14.98 3.97
CA ARG A 76 1.40 -15.88 5.02
C ARG A 76 0.57 -15.88 6.33
N GLY A 77 -0.74 -15.68 6.22
CA GLY A 77 -1.65 -15.66 7.38
C GLY A 77 -1.70 -14.33 8.12
N GLU A 78 -0.98 -13.32 7.63
CA GLU A 78 -0.90 -12.00 8.23
C GLU A 78 -1.70 -10.98 7.41
N ARG A 79 -2.66 -10.31 8.06
CA ARG A 79 -3.57 -9.35 7.45
C ARG A 79 -3.45 -7.99 8.13
N TYR A 80 -3.37 -6.92 7.35
CA TYR A 80 -3.25 -5.56 7.90
C TYR A 80 -4.39 -5.20 8.86
N LEU A 81 -5.62 -5.57 8.54
CA LEU A 81 -6.79 -5.25 9.37
C LEU A 81 -6.75 -5.95 10.74
N ASP A 82 -6.15 -7.14 10.83
CA ASP A 82 -6.02 -7.86 12.09
C ASP A 82 -4.96 -7.21 12.98
N VAL A 83 -3.84 -6.80 12.39
CA VAL A 83 -2.78 -6.06 13.10
C VAL A 83 -3.28 -4.69 13.56
N LEU A 84 -4.04 -3.99 12.72
CA LEU A 84 -4.68 -2.72 13.09
C LEU A 84 -5.68 -2.91 14.23
N GLN A 85 -6.52 -3.93 14.16
CA GLN A 85 -7.48 -4.23 15.22
C GLN A 85 -6.75 -4.55 16.53
N ALA A 86 -5.73 -5.41 16.50
CA ALA A 86 -4.95 -5.74 17.68
C ALA A 86 -4.28 -4.51 18.31
N TRP A 87 -3.68 -3.64 17.50
CA TRP A 87 -3.09 -2.38 17.99
C TRP A 87 -4.14 -1.45 18.63
N VAL A 88 -5.34 -1.38 18.05
CA VAL A 88 -6.46 -0.60 18.61
C VAL A 88 -6.95 -1.20 19.93
N ASP A 89 -7.13 -2.51 19.98
CA ASP A 89 -7.61 -3.25 21.15
C ASP A 89 -6.58 -3.21 22.30
N ASN A 90 -5.28 -3.12 21.97
CA ASN A 90 -4.18 -2.93 22.92
C ASN A 90 -3.96 -1.46 23.34
N GLY A 91 -4.92 -0.58 23.08
CA GLY A 91 -4.91 0.79 23.61
C GLY A 91 -4.17 1.81 22.75
N MET A 92 -3.80 1.47 21.51
CA MET A 92 -3.21 2.39 20.54
C MET A 92 -1.93 3.06 21.07
N ASP A 93 -1.07 2.28 21.74
CA ASP A 93 0.19 2.75 22.30
C ASP A 93 1.20 3.00 21.15
N PRO A 94 1.71 4.23 20.96
CA PRO A 94 2.72 4.51 19.94
C PRO A 94 4.11 3.93 20.26
N SER A 95 4.32 3.34 21.44
CA SER A 95 5.50 2.52 21.75
C SER A 95 5.39 1.08 21.21
N ASP A 96 4.17 0.61 20.93
CA ASP A 96 3.95 -0.60 20.15
C ASP A 96 4.17 -0.30 18.66
N HIS A 97 5.25 -0.85 18.12
CA HIS A 97 5.65 -0.63 16.73
C HIS A 97 5.04 -1.65 15.75
N SER A 98 4.27 -2.63 16.23
CA SER A 98 3.72 -3.72 15.40
C SER A 98 2.97 -3.19 14.17
N LEU A 99 2.07 -2.23 14.35
CA LEU A 99 1.28 -1.66 13.27
C LEU A 99 2.13 -0.86 12.27
N VAL A 100 3.02 0.01 12.76
CA VAL A 100 3.83 0.89 11.90
C VAL A 100 4.90 0.11 11.15
N ASP A 101 5.52 -0.88 11.78
CA ASP A 101 6.54 -1.72 11.14
C ASP A 101 5.90 -2.61 10.08
N PHE A 102 4.75 -3.21 10.39
CA PHE A 102 3.96 -3.98 9.42
C PHE A 102 3.64 -3.15 8.18
N ALA A 103 3.01 -1.98 8.36
CA ALA A 103 2.64 -1.11 7.26
C ALA A 103 3.88 -0.62 6.48
N SER A 104 4.98 -0.32 7.18
CA SER A 104 6.24 0.11 6.57
C SER A 104 6.86 -0.98 5.70
N GLY A 105 6.85 -2.23 6.17
CA GLY A 105 7.32 -3.37 5.40
C GLY A 105 6.48 -3.61 4.15
N VAL A 106 5.15 -3.55 4.28
CA VAL A 106 4.24 -3.69 3.14
C VAL A 106 4.45 -2.59 2.11
N VAL A 107 4.49 -1.31 2.51
CA VAL A 107 4.63 -0.18 1.56
C VAL A 107 6.03 -0.12 0.96
N ASN A 108 7.09 -0.34 1.74
CA ASN A 108 8.46 -0.16 1.26
C ASN A 108 8.98 -1.39 0.51
N ARG A 109 8.61 -2.60 0.95
CA ARG A 109 9.21 -3.87 0.51
C ARG A 109 8.19 -4.90 0.03
N GLY A 110 6.90 -4.59 0.07
CA GLY A 110 5.84 -5.56 -0.26
C GLY A 110 5.75 -6.71 0.74
N CYS A 111 6.31 -6.55 1.95
CA CYS A 111 6.56 -7.64 2.89
C CYS A 111 6.46 -7.16 4.34
N HIS A 112 5.51 -7.70 5.11
CA HIS A 112 5.21 -7.23 6.47
C HIS A 112 6.34 -7.48 7.50
N ASP A 113 7.22 -8.46 7.24
CA ASP A 113 8.30 -8.90 8.12
C ASP A 113 9.69 -8.71 7.46
N ALA A 114 9.79 -7.73 6.54
CA ALA A 114 11.07 -7.36 5.96
C ALA A 114 12.04 -6.85 7.05
N PRO A 115 13.35 -7.16 6.95
CA PRO A 115 14.34 -6.73 7.93
C PRO A 115 14.50 -5.21 7.92
N PHE A 116 15.06 -4.63 8.99
CA PHE A 116 15.31 -3.20 9.07
C PHE A 116 16.69 -2.82 8.56
N GLU A 117 16.78 -1.70 7.83
CA GLU A 117 18.06 -1.22 7.29
C GLU A 117 19.08 -1.01 8.41
N GLY A 118 20.28 -1.59 8.22
CA GLY A 118 21.40 -1.49 9.16
C GLY A 118 21.28 -2.35 10.43
N VAL A 119 20.16 -3.06 10.62
CA VAL A 119 19.97 -4.01 11.73
C VAL A 119 20.23 -5.44 11.26
N GLY A 120 19.91 -5.76 9.99
CA GLY A 120 19.92 -7.11 9.46
C GLY A 120 18.77 -7.96 10.02
N GLY A 121 18.63 -9.18 9.50
CA GLY A 121 17.58 -10.11 9.92
C GLY A 121 17.24 -11.13 8.84
N ALA A 122 16.30 -12.01 9.15
CA ALA A 122 15.70 -12.85 8.12
C ALA A 122 14.96 -11.96 7.11
N ASP A 123 15.10 -12.27 5.82
CA ASP A 123 14.31 -11.66 4.75
C ASP A 123 13.44 -12.73 4.08
N PRO A 124 12.25 -13.03 4.64
CA PRO A 124 11.38 -14.09 4.12
C PRO A 124 10.86 -13.81 2.71
N CYS A 125 10.92 -12.56 2.26
CA CYS A 125 10.43 -12.14 0.95
C CYS A 125 11.54 -11.95 -0.09
N GLY A 126 12.80 -11.82 0.34
CA GLY A 126 13.93 -11.53 -0.55
C GLY A 126 13.87 -10.14 -1.18
N ASN A 127 13.09 -9.21 -0.59
CA ASN A 127 12.88 -7.87 -1.14
C ASN A 127 13.77 -6.81 -0.46
N GLY A 128 14.59 -7.21 0.51
CA GLY A 128 15.57 -6.41 1.25
C GLY A 128 14.99 -5.57 2.40
N GLU A 129 15.83 -4.68 2.95
CA GLU A 129 15.64 -4.03 4.24
C GLU A 129 14.80 -2.73 4.25
N ILE A 130 13.78 -2.61 5.10
CA ILE A 130 12.96 -1.39 5.21
C ILE A 130 13.82 -0.14 5.41
N HIS A 131 13.71 0.80 4.46
CA HIS A 131 14.40 2.09 4.51
C HIS A 131 13.72 3.08 5.45
N ALA A 132 14.54 3.85 6.17
CA ALA A 132 14.11 4.92 7.08
C ALA A 132 13.07 4.46 8.12
N TRP A 133 13.27 3.26 8.68
CA TRP A 133 12.31 2.64 9.61
C TRP A 133 12.19 3.44 10.92
N GLU A 134 13.29 4.03 11.41
CA GLU A 134 13.30 4.88 12.60
C GLU A 134 12.44 6.13 12.39
N GLU A 135 12.64 6.84 11.28
CA GLU A 135 11.87 8.02 10.93
C GLU A 135 10.39 7.71 10.75
N ARG A 136 10.05 6.53 10.19
CA ARG A 136 8.66 6.09 10.06
C ARG A 136 8.00 5.91 11.43
N ARG A 137 8.68 5.28 12.40
CA ARG A 137 8.20 5.16 13.79
C ARG A 137 8.01 6.53 14.44
N LEU A 138 8.98 7.42 14.29
CA LEU A 138 8.93 8.79 14.83
C LEU A 138 7.79 9.60 14.23
N ASN A 139 7.62 9.56 12.90
CA ASN A 139 6.55 10.24 12.19
C ASN A 139 5.18 9.71 12.60
N PHE A 140 5.03 8.39 12.72
CA PHE A 140 3.78 7.78 13.18
C PHE A 140 3.42 8.26 14.59
N LYS A 141 4.37 8.21 15.53
CA LYS A 141 4.18 8.73 16.89
C LYS A 141 3.81 10.20 16.91
N HIS A 142 4.47 11.03 16.10
CA HIS A 142 4.17 12.46 16.00
C HIS A 142 2.74 12.71 15.51
N ILE A 143 2.37 12.13 14.36
CA ILE A 143 1.04 12.28 13.78
C ILE A 143 -0.04 11.72 14.71
N TRP A 144 0.20 10.59 15.36
CA TRP A 144 -0.71 10.03 16.36
C TRP A 144 -0.91 10.96 17.56
N GLY A 145 0.15 11.63 18.02
CA GLY A 145 0.07 12.65 19.06
C GLY A 145 -0.82 13.84 18.68
N VAL A 146 -0.89 14.18 17.39
CA VAL A 146 -1.78 15.23 16.85
C VAL A 146 -3.20 14.73 16.65
N LEU A 147 -3.40 13.50 16.18
CA LEU A 147 -4.72 12.94 15.85
C LEU A 147 -5.48 12.39 17.06
N SER A 148 -4.80 11.74 17.99
CA SER A 148 -5.44 11.07 19.13
C SER A 148 -6.32 11.99 20.01
N PRO A 149 -6.01 13.28 20.22
CA PRO A 149 -6.91 14.19 20.96
C PRO A 149 -8.20 14.53 20.19
N LEU A 150 -8.22 14.33 18.86
CA LEU A 150 -9.37 14.61 18.00
C LEU A 150 -10.35 13.43 17.95
N LEU A 151 -9.96 12.25 18.45
CA LEU A 151 -10.81 11.08 18.41
C LEU A 151 -11.94 11.18 19.45
N PRO A 152 -13.20 10.87 19.08
CA PRO A 152 -14.31 10.91 20.00
C PRO A 152 -14.05 10.04 21.24
N THR A 153 -14.31 10.59 22.42
CA THR A 153 -14.06 10.00 23.73
C THR A 153 -14.83 8.69 24.01
N ARG A 154 -15.68 8.20 23.10
CA ARG A 154 -16.56 7.03 23.29
C ARG A 154 -15.84 5.71 23.59
N ARG A 155 -14.51 5.64 23.47
CA ARG A 155 -13.71 4.45 23.84
C ARG A 155 -12.75 4.65 25.02
N ARG A 156 -12.68 5.82 25.67
CA ARG A 156 -11.88 5.96 26.91
C ARG A 156 -12.52 5.26 28.12
N SER A 157 -13.82 4.96 28.06
CA SER A 157 -14.55 4.37 29.19
C SER A 157 -14.43 2.85 29.31
N LEU A 158 -13.88 2.15 28.31
CA LEU A 158 -13.69 0.68 28.34
C LEU A 158 -12.31 0.25 28.87
N LEU A 159 -11.43 1.21 29.17
CA LEU A 159 -10.05 0.96 29.64
C LEU A 159 -9.87 1.30 31.13
N LEU A 160 -10.97 1.57 31.84
CA LEU A 160 -11.00 1.91 33.28
C LEU A 160 -12.07 1.10 34.04
N SER A 161 -12.47 -0.07 33.53
CA SER A 161 -13.40 -0.99 34.20
C SER A 161 -12.84 -2.40 34.21
#